data_AF-A0A8I1RG68-F1
#
_entry.id   AF-A0A8I1RG68-F1
#
_cell.length_a   1.000
_cell.length_b   1.000
_cell.length_c   1.000
_cell.angle_alpha   90.00
_cell.angle_beta   90.00
_cell.angle_gamma   90.00
#
_symmetry.space_group_name_H-M   'P 1'
#
loop_
_entity.id
_entity.type
_entity.pdbx_description
1 polymer ?
#
loop_
_entity_poly.entity_id
_entity_poly.type
_entity_poly.pdbx_seq_one_letter_code
_entity_poly.pdbx_strand_id
1 'polypeptide(L)' 'AKIDVGARGTLVSYHDDRFPDPAGLLAYIDRLKGTAKLRPDMKLVISRAWGDPQSRLNGLFQLTKGLSAIARKAEKKAA' A
#
# COMPACT_ATOMS: atom_id res chain seq x y z
N ALA A 1 8.40 -6.86 -5.56
CA ALA A 1 7.12 -6.55 -4.90
C ALA A 1 5.97 -6.92 -5.83
N LYS A 2 4.82 -7.31 -5.28
CA LYS A 2 3.65 -7.79 -6.03
C LYS A 2 2.38 -7.11 -5.53
N ILE A 3 1.45 -6.81 -6.43
CA ILE A 3 0.13 -6.26 -6.09
C ILE A 3 -0.96 -7.14 -6.71
N ASP A 4 -1.81 -7.71 -5.85
CA ASP A 4 -2.95 -8.54 -6.24
C ASP A 4 -4.25 -7.75 -6.01
N VAL A 5 -5.00 -7.48 -7.07
CA VAL A 5 -6.25 -6.70 -7.03
C VAL A 5 -7.44 -7.61 -7.27
N GLY A 6 -8.43 -7.56 -6.39
CA GLY A 6 -9.68 -8.31 -6.49
C GLY A 6 -10.91 -7.44 -6.28
N ALA A 7 -12.09 -8.04 -6.45
CA ALA A 7 -13.38 -7.35 -6.33
C ALA A 7 -13.59 -6.68 -4.95
N ARG A 8 -12.98 -7.23 -3.89
CA ARG A 8 -13.15 -6.77 -2.50
C ARG A 8 -12.00 -5.90 -1.99
N GLY A 9 -10.93 -5.73 -2.75
CA GLY A 9 -9.74 -5.04 -2.26
C GLY A 9 -8.45 -5.39 -2.97
N THR A 10 -7.34 -4.96 -2.36
CA THR A 10 -5.98 -5.16 -2.86
C THR A 10 -5.09 -5.75 -1.79
N LEU A 11 -4.22 -6.68 -2.17
CA LEU A 11 -3.12 -7.17 -1.37
C LEU A 11 -1.80 -6.70 -1.98
N VAL A 12 -0.95 -6.07 -1.19
CA VAL A 12 0.40 -5.66 -1.59
C VAL A 12 1.41 -6.49 -0.81
N SER A 13 2.28 -7.17 -1.54
CA SER A 13 3.42 -7.91 -0.99
C SER A 13 4.71 -7.19 -1.36
N TYR A 14 5.58 -6.98 -0.37
CA TYR A 14 6.85 -6.28 -0.58
C TYR A 14 7.96 -7.26 -1.00
N HIS A 15 9.13 -6.73 -1.32
CA HIS A 15 10.32 -7.57 -1.57
C HIS A 15 10.90 -8.01 -0.22
N ASP A 16 11.22 -9.30 -0.07
CA ASP A 16 11.68 -9.91 1.19
C ASP A 16 10.80 -9.61 2.42
N ASP A 17 9.51 -9.36 2.22
CA ASP A 17 8.60 -8.93 3.30
C ASP A 17 9.15 -7.72 4.09
N ARG A 18 9.88 -6.83 3.42
CA ARG A 18 10.45 -5.61 4.01
C ARG A 18 9.99 -4.36 3.27
N PHE A 19 9.69 -3.33 4.04
CA PHE A 19 9.42 -2.00 3.53
C PHE A 19 10.47 -1.02 4.08
N PRO A 20 11.06 -0.14 3.25
CA PRO A 20 12.17 0.74 3.68
C PRO A 20 11.85 1.66 4.86
N ASP A 21 10.59 2.09 5.02
CA ASP A 21 10.15 2.93 6.14
C ASP A 21 8.85 2.37 6.76
N PRO A 22 8.98 1.45 7.74
CA PRO A 22 7.83 0.87 8.43
C PRO A 22 6.98 1.91 9.17
N ALA A 23 7.59 2.97 9.72
CA ALA A 23 6.88 4.01 10.42
C ALA A 23 6.02 4.86 9.46
N GLY A 24 6.58 5.22 8.32
CA GLY A 24 5.84 5.90 7.24
C GLY A 24 4.71 5.05 6.68
N LEU A 25 4.91 3.74 6.56
CA LEU A 25 3.86 2.80 6.16
C LEU A 25 2.71 2.76 7.18
N LEU A 26 3.02 2.66 8.48
CA LEU A 26 2.00 2.69 9.53
C LEU A 26 1.20 3.99 9.54
N ALA A 27 1.87 5.14 9.41
CA ALA A 27 1.21 6.44 9.29
C ALA A 27 0.30 6.52 8.05
N TYR A 28 0.73 5.93 6.93
CA TYR A 28 -0.09 5.87 5.73
C TYR A 28 -1.35 5.00 5.92
N ILE A 29 -1.22 3.88 6.62
CA ILE A 29 -2.34 2.99 6.96
C ILE A 29 -3.33 3.69 7.89
N ASP A 30 -2.83 4.39 8.91
CA ASP A 30 -3.65 5.14 9.85
C ASP A 30 -4.46 6.24 9.15
N ARG A 31 -3.84 6.96 8.21
CA ARG A 31 -4.51 7.97 7.36
C ARG A 31 -5.65 7.39 6.53
N LEU A 32 -5.59 6.10 6.20
CA LEU A 32 -6.64 5.39 5.45
C LEU A 32 -7.80 4.92 6.34
N LYS A 33 -7.82 5.28 7.63
CA LYS A 33 -8.95 5.15 8.57
C LYS A 33 -9.60 3.76 8.56
N GLY A 34 -8.79 2.71 8.60
CA GLY A 34 -9.27 1.31 8.67
C GLY A 34 -9.62 0.67 7.32
N THR A 35 -9.55 1.41 6.21
CA THR A 35 -9.64 0.80 4.86
C THR A 35 -8.35 0.06 4.47
N ALA A 36 -7.24 0.35 5.15
CA ALA A 36 -5.98 -0.37 5.00
C ALA A 36 -5.59 -1.03 6.34
N LYS A 37 -4.96 -2.20 6.25
CA LYS A 37 -4.42 -2.95 7.39
C LYS A 37 -3.09 -3.59 7.03
N LEU A 38 -2.13 -3.55 7.94
CA LEU A 38 -0.90 -4.33 7.85
C LEU A 38 -1.15 -5.71 8.46
N ARG A 39 -0.84 -6.76 7.72
CA ARG A 39 -0.85 -8.14 8.23
C ARG A 39 0.46 -8.45 8.98
N PRO A 40 0.47 -9.48 9.85
CA PRO A 40 1.69 -9.93 10.54
C PRO A 40 2.83 -10.35 9.61
N ASP A 41 2.53 -10.80 8.39
CA ASP A 41 3.50 -11.20 7.37
C ASP A 41 4.01 -10.02 6.52
N MET A 42 3.99 -8.80 7.07
CA MET A 42 4.35 -7.54 6.39
C MET A 42 3.59 -7.30 5.08
N LYS A 43 2.37 -7.82 4.91
CA LYS A 43 1.55 -7.53 3.71
C LYS A 43 0.52 -6.47 3.99
N LEU A 44 0.35 -5.54 3.07
CA LEU A 44 -0.66 -4.49 3.16
C LEU A 44 -1.95 -4.95 2.48
N VAL A 45 -3.05 -4.97 3.23
CA VAL A 45 -4.39 -5.26 2.73
C VAL A 45 -5.17 -3.97 2.66
N ILE A 46 -5.78 -3.68 1.52
CA ILE A 46 -6.73 -2.58 1.34
C ILE A 46 -8.11 -3.18 1.08
N SER A 47 -9.03 -2.99 2.02
CA SER A 47 -10.42 -3.43 1.93
C SER A 47 -11.29 -2.32 1.34
N ARG A 48 -11.12 -2.07 0.04
CA ARG A 48 -11.94 -1.12 -0.72
C ARG A 48 -12.54 -1.84 -1.93
N ALA A 49 -13.87 -1.86 -2.00
CA ALA A 49 -14.58 -2.34 -3.17
C ALA A 49 -14.48 -1.30 -4.29
N TRP A 50 -13.90 -1.70 -5.42
CA TRP A 50 -13.89 -0.89 -6.64
C TRP A 50 -14.82 -1.56 -7.65
N GLY A 51 -16.02 -0.99 -7.81
CA GLY A 51 -17.10 -1.58 -8.61
C GLY A 51 -16.71 -1.77 -10.07
N ASP A 52 -16.10 -0.76 -10.68
CA ASP A 52 -15.73 -0.76 -12.10
C ASP A 52 -14.20 -0.85 -12.33
N PRO A 53 -13.76 -1.31 -13.52
CA PRO A 53 -12.33 -1.41 -13.86
C PRO A 53 -11.56 -0.08 -13.81
N GLN A 54 -12.20 1.04 -14.13
CA GLN A 54 -11.55 2.35 -14.14
C GLN A 54 -11.27 2.85 -12.72
N SER A 55 -12.21 2.66 -11.80
CA SER A 55 -12.02 2.91 -10.38
C SER A 55 -10.92 2.03 -9.77
N ARG A 56 -10.80 0.77 -10.21
CA ARG A 56 -9.69 -0.12 -9.80
C ARG A 56 -8.34 0.46 -10.22
N LEU A 57 -8.20 0.83 -11.50
CA LEU A 57 -6.96 1.39 -12.02
C LEU A 57 -6.57 2.69 -11.29
N ASN A 58 -7.54 3.59 -11.13
CA ASN A 58 -7.32 4.86 -10.42
C ASN A 58 -6.98 4.64 -8.94
N GLY A 59 -7.68 3.72 -8.27
CA GLY A 59 -7.41 3.34 -6.89
C GLY A 59 -6.00 2.78 -6.72
N LEU A 60 -5.60 1.88 -7.63
CA LEU A 60 -4.26 1.31 -7.66
C LEU A 60 -3.19 2.38 -7.89
N PHE A 61 -3.42 3.28 -8.84
CA PHE A 61 -2.50 4.37 -9.15
C PHE A 61 -2.25 5.26 -7.92
N GLN A 62 -3.31 5.65 -7.21
CA GLN A 62 -3.19 6.46 -6.00
C GLN A 62 -2.49 5.70 -4.85
N LEU A 63 -2.76 4.41 -4.73
CA LEU A 63 -2.13 3.53 -3.73
C LEU A 63 -0.62 3.45 -3.97
N THR A 64 -0.21 3.08 -5.18
CA THR A 64 1.20 2.98 -5.56
C THR A 64 1.92 4.33 -5.47
N LYS A 65 1.25 5.44 -5.84
CA LYS A 65 1.80 6.79 -5.68
C LYS A 65 2.08 7.13 -4.21
N GLY A 66 1.15 6.79 -3.32
CA GLY A 66 1.32 6.98 -1.87
C GLY A 66 2.49 6.17 -1.31
N LEU A 67 2.57 4.88 -1.65
CA LEU A 67 3.66 4.01 -1.22
C LEU A 67 5.03 4.47 -1.78
N SER A 68 5.07 4.86 -3.05
CA SER A 68 6.29 5.36 -3.69
C SER A 68 6.81 6.63 -3.01
N ALA A 69 5.91 7.55 -2.61
CA ALA A 69 6.32 8.76 -1.90
C ALA A 69 7.00 8.44 -0.55
N ILE A 70 6.51 7.44 0.18
CA ILE A 70 7.10 6.99 1.44
C ILE A 70 8.46 6.34 1.17
N ALA A 71 8.55 5.43 0.20
CA ALA A 71 9.79 4.76 -0.16
C ALA A 71 10.89 5.75 -0.60
N ARG A 72 10.54 6.75 -1.43
CA ARG A 72 11.48 7.81 -1.84
C ARG A 72 11.92 8.69 -0.68
N LYS A 73 11.03 8.98 0.27
CA LYS A 73 11.38 9.71 1.49
C LYS A 73 12.35 8.90 2.35
N ALA A 74 12.18 7.58 2.40
CA ALA A 74 13.07 6.67 3.10
C ALA A 74 14.48 6.66 2.46
N GLU A 75 14.57 6.54 1.12
CA GLU A 75 15.85 6.63 0.40
C GLU A 75 16.56 7.96 0.67
N LYS A 76 15.85 9.09 0.60
CA LYS A 76 16.41 10.41 0.90
C LYS A 76 16.87 10.58 2.35
N LYS A 77 16.32 9.82 3.30
CA LYS A 77 16.73 9.84 4.71
C LYS A 77 17.97 8.97 4.95
N ALA A 78 18.19 7.98 4.09
CA ALA A 78 19.32 7.05 4.18
C ALA A 78 20.57 7.55 3.43
N ALA A 79 20.40 8.46 2.47
CA ALA A 79 21.47 9.19 1.78
C ALA A 79 21.94 10.40 2.61
#